data_AF-A0A530GCQ1-F1
#
_entry.id   AF-A0A530GCQ1-F1
#
_cell.length_a   1.000
_cell.length_b   1.000
_cell.length_c   1.000
_cell.angle_alpha   90.00
_cell.angle_beta   90.00
_cell.angle_gamma   90.00
#
_symmetry.space_group_name_H-M   'P 1'
#
loop_
_entity.id
_entity.type
_entity.pdbx_description
1 polymer ?
#
loop_
_entity_poly.entity_id
_entity_poly.type
_entity_poly.pdbx_seq_one_letter_code
_entity_poly.pdbx_strand_id
1 'polypeptide(L)' 'LAGTLAERIGYNATAIESVRVLRTEAVLHDVPVLYEPGAVFVLQGSKRGILEQEVYLYDEEHYLAVSVPVPF' A
#
# COMPACT_ATOMS: atom_id res chain seq x y z
N LEU A 1 12.97 -9.18 -7.63
CA LEU A 1 13.66 -7.97 -7.14
C LEU A 1 13.05 -7.46 -5.82
N ALA A 2 11.73 -7.26 -5.72
CA ALA A 2 11.10 -6.76 -4.50
C ALA A 2 11.21 -7.71 -3.28
N GLY A 3 11.26 -9.03 -3.49
CA GLY A 3 11.33 -10.01 -2.40
C GLY A 3 12.55 -9.85 -1.47
N THR A 4 13.70 -9.40 -1.97
CA THR A 4 14.90 -9.16 -1.13
C THR A 4 14.80 -7.87 -0.32
N LEU A 5 13.86 -6.98 -0.65
CA LEU A 5 13.60 -5.75 0.11
C LEU A 5 12.63 -5.98 1.28
N ALA A 6 11.93 -7.12 1.29
CA ALA A 6 10.94 -7.47 2.31
C ALA A 6 11.03 -8.96 2.69
N GLU A 7 12.09 -9.31 3.40
CA GLU A 7 12.37 -10.70 3.79
C GLU A 7 11.33 -11.24 4.78
N ARG A 8 10.70 -10.37 5.58
CA ARG A 8 9.73 -10.73 6.62
C ARG A 8 8.31 -10.33 6.24
N ILE A 9 7.31 -11.06 6.72
CA ILE A 9 5.91 -10.63 6.68
C ILE A 9 5.73 -9.37 7.54
N GLY A 10 4.89 -8.44 7.08
CA GLY A 10 4.66 -7.16 7.71
C GLY A 10 5.64 -6.09 7.25
N TYR A 11 5.91 -5.11 8.11
CA TYR A 11 6.78 -3.98 7.78
C TYR A 11 8.27 -4.35 7.86
N ASN A 12 9.00 -4.01 6.81
CA ASN A 12 10.44 -4.09 6.70
C ASN A 12 11.00 -2.67 6.60
N ALA A 13 11.88 -2.31 7.55
CA ALA A 13 12.60 -1.04 7.52
C ALA A 13 13.61 -1.03 6.37
N THR A 14 13.88 0.16 5.85
CA THR A 14 14.95 0.37 4.85
C THR A 14 16.04 1.27 5.44
N ALA A 15 17.12 1.49 4.68
CA ALA A 15 18.15 2.45 5.05
C ALA A 15 17.66 3.92 5.00
N ILE A 16 16.49 4.17 4.38
CA ILE A 16 15.86 5.48 4.29
C ILE A 16 14.73 5.52 5.33
N GLU A 17 14.84 6.41 6.31
CA GLU A 17 13.95 6.47 7.47
C GLU A 17 12.46 6.56 7.10
N SER A 18 12.12 7.35 6.08
CA SER A 18 10.75 7.57 5.62
C SER A 18 10.21 6.46 4.71
N VAL A 19 11.03 5.48 4.33
CA VAL A 19 10.64 4.41 3.41
C VAL A 19 10.58 3.07 4.15
N ARG A 20 9.42 2.44 4.09
CA ARG A 20 9.15 1.11 4.65
C ARG A 20 8.51 0.24 3.58
N VAL A 21 8.82 -1.06 3.60
CA VAL A 21 8.22 -2.04 2.67
C VAL A 21 7.29 -2.96 3.44
N LEU A 22 6.02 -3.01 3.03
CA LEU A 22 5.05 -3.94 3.57
C LEU A 22 5.00 -5.20 2.68
N ARG A 23 5.21 -6.38 3.27
CA ARG A 23 4.93 -7.66 2.62
C ARG A 23 3.76 -8.35 3.29
N THR A 24 2.81 -8.78 2.48
CA THR A 24 1.75 -9.70 2.88
C THR A 24 1.71 -10.87 1.91
N GLU A 25 1.37 -12.05 2.42
CA GLU A 25 1.10 -13.25 1.62
C GLU A 25 -0.39 -13.61 1.61
N ALA A 26 -1.21 -12.85 2.35
CA ALA A 26 -2.66 -12.99 2.39
C ALA A 26 -3.33 -11.69 1.92
N VAL A 27 -4.56 -11.83 1.43
CA VAL A 27 -5.41 -10.68 1.16
C VAL A 27 -5.78 -10.03 2.50
N LEU A 28 -5.40 -8.77 2.66
CA LEU A 28 -5.77 -7.97 3.82
C LEU A 28 -7.17 -7.40 3.60
N HIS A 29 -8.17 -7.95 4.28
CA HIS A 29 -9.56 -7.49 4.22
C HIS A 29 -9.82 -6.47 5.33
N ASP A 30 -10.53 -5.39 5.00
CA ASP A 30 -11.10 -4.40 5.94
C ASP A 30 -10.09 -3.85 6.96
N VAL A 31 -8.86 -3.57 6.53
CA VAL A 31 -7.86 -2.92 7.37
C VAL A 31 -8.10 -1.41 7.29
N PRO A 32 -8.59 -0.73 8.35
CA PRO A 32 -8.69 0.72 8.34
C PRO A 32 -7.28 1.29 8.22
N VAL A 33 -7.06 2.18 7.25
CA VAL A 33 -5.71 2.69 7.03
C VAL A 33 -5.62 4.18 7.27
N LEU A 34 -5.09 4.51 8.44
CA LEU A 34 -4.60 5.85 8.72
C LEU A 34 -3.20 6.01 8.10
N TYR A 35 -3.13 6.57 6.90
CA TYR A 35 -1.85 6.97 6.32
C TYR A 35 -1.46 8.36 6.84
N GLU A 36 -0.19 8.50 7.26
CA GLU A 36 0.45 9.81 7.17
C GLU A 36 0.53 10.21 5.69
N PRO A 37 0.33 11.50 5.33
CA PRO A 37 0.44 11.95 3.95
C PRO A 37 1.75 11.48 3.32
N GLY A 38 1.64 10.75 2.21
CA GLY A 38 2.80 10.13 1.57
C GLY A 38 2.43 9.40 0.29
N ALA A 39 3.44 8.82 -0.36
CA ALA A 39 3.29 8.03 -1.57
C ALA A 39 3.40 6.53 -1.25
N VAL A 40 2.55 5.73 -1.87
CA VAL A 40 2.58 4.26 -1.79
C VAL A 40 2.81 3.70 -3.19
N PHE A 41 3.78 2.82 -3.32
CA PHE A 41 4.10 2.14 -4.56
C PHE A 41 3.79 0.65 -4.43
N VAL A 42 3.05 0.09 -5.38
CA VAL A 42 2.81 -1.36 -5.45
C VAL A 42 3.96 -1.97 -6.24
N LEU A 43 4.86 -2.66 -5.54
CA LEU A 43 6.02 -3.31 -6.18
C LEU A 43 5.67 -4.66 -6.80
N GLN A 44 4.64 -5.33 -6.28
CA GLN A 44 4.14 -6.62 -6.77
C GLN A 44 2.70 -6.80 -6.33
N GLY A 45 1.87 -7.35 -7.21
CA GLY A 45 0.45 -7.57 -6.96
C GLY A 45 -0.38 -6.33 -7.23
N SER A 46 -1.46 -6.14 -6.50
CA SER A 46 -2.34 -4.99 -6.60
C SER A 46 -2.88 -4.59 -5.24
N LYS A 47 -3.38 -3.36 -5.16
CA LYS A 47 -4.06 -2.86 -3.96
C LYS A 47 -5.44 -2.36 -4.35
N ARG A 48 -6.41 -2.63 -3.48
CA ARG A 48 -7.80 -2.18 -3.62
C ARG A 48 -8.13 -1.26 -2.46
N GLY A 49 -8.52 -0.03 -2.75
CA GLY A 49 -9.15 0.86 -1.77
C GLY A 49 -10.66 0.83 -1.96
N ILE A 50 -11.39 0.75 -0.87
CA ILE A 50 -12.85 0.84 -0.88
C ILE A 50 -13.21 2.19 -0.29
N LEU A 51 -13.95 3.00 -1.04
CA LEU A 51 -14.52 4.25 -0.56
C LEU A 51 -16.01 4.22 -0.88
N GLU A 52 -16.84 4.30 0.16
CA GLU A 52 -18.27 4.06 0.08
C GLU A 52 -18.59 2.67 -0.52
N GLN A 53 -19.10 2.61 -1.75
CA GLN A 53 -19.44 1.37 -2.46
C GLN A 53 -18.56 1.14 -3.69
N GLU A 54 -17.57 2.01 -3.90
CA GLU A 54 -16.69 1.99 -5.06
C GLU A 54 -15.33 1.36 -4.72
N VAL A 55 -14.82 0.56 -5.65
CA VAL A 55 -13.52 -0.11 -5.54
C VAL A 55 -12.54 0.54 -6.49
N TYR A 56 -11.47 1.10 -5.91
CA TYR A 56 -10.36 1.68 -6.66
C TYR A 56 -9.19 0.70 -6.67
N LEU A 57 -8.81 0.24 -7.87
CA LEU A 57 -7.66 -0.64 -8.09
C LEU A 57 -6.42 0.20 -8.42
N TYR A 58 -5.31 -0.13 -7.77
CA TYR A 58 -3.99 0.43 -8.08
C TYR A 58 -3.01 -0.72 -8.31
N ASP A 59 -2.43 -0.75 -9.50
CA ASP A 59 -1.52 -1.77 -10.00
C ASP A 59 -0.48 -1.12 -10.93
N GLU A 60 0.15 -1.90 -11.81
CA GLU A 60 1.17 -1.40 -12.72
C GLU A 60 0.64 -0.40 -13.77
N GLU A 61 -0.67 -0.42 -14.05
CA GLU A 61 -1.33 0.45 -15.04
C GLU A 61 -2.18 1.54 -14.38
N HIS A 62 -2.54 1.39 -13.10
CA HIS A 62 -3.47 2.27 -12.40
C HIS A 62 -2.87 2.88 -11.12
N TYR A 63 -3.03 4.19 -10.95
CA TYR A 63 -2.65 4.91 -9.73
C TYR A 63 -3.83 5.71 -9.16
N LEU A 64 -3.77 6.04 -7.88
CA LEU A 64 -4.70 6.97 -7.23
C LEU A 64 -3.95 8.14 -6.61
N ALA A 65 -4.46 9.33 -6.88
CA ALA A 65 -4.06 10.56 -6.23
C ALA A 65 -5.25 11.11 -5.44
N VAL A 66 -4.98 11.58 -4.22
CA VAL A 66 -5.99 12.27 -3.41
C VAL A 66 -5.43 13.60 -2.93
N SER A 67 -6.18 14.68 -3.15
CA SER A 67 -5.80 16.05 -2.78
C SER A 67 -6.27 16.46 -1.39
N VAL A 68 -7.20 15.69 -0.80
CA VAL A 68 -7.76 15.88 0.55
C VAL A 68 -7.77 14.55 1.29
N PRO A 69 -7.73 14.55 2.64
CA PRO A 69 -7.91 13.33 3.40
C PRO A 69 -9.23 12.65 3.05
N VAL A 70 -9.16 11.35 2.76
CA VAL A 70 -10.31 10.48 2.47
C VAL A 70 -10.29 9.30 3.44
N PRO A 71 -11.46 8.85 3.92
CA PRO A 71 -11.55 7.78 4.91
C PRO A 71 -11.39 6.41 4.24
N PHE A 72 -10.18 5.86 4.28
CA PHE A 72 -9.87 4.47 3.93
C PHE A 72 -9.61 3.61 5.18
#